data_AF-A0A7V9VWB8-F1
#
_entry.id   AF-A0A7V9VWB8-F1
#
_cell.length_a   1.000
_cell.length_b   1.000
_cell.length_c   1.000
_cell.angle_alpha   90.00
_cell.angle_beta   90.00
_cell.angle_gamma   90.00
#
_symmetry.space_group_name_H-M   'P 1'
#
loop_
_entity.id
_entity.type
_entity.pdbx_description
1 polymer ?
#
loop_
_entity_poly.entity_id
_entity_poly.type
_entity_poly.pdbx_seq_one_letter_code
_entity_poly.pdbx_strand_id
1 'polypeptide(L)'
;MNVQDRLRQVIDQEQDRLREGVPAAREAAILELVRIQDRRQHATGIEPPPDLVTGRRRAGLGENKALQLCLESPGGDTAAAPTSSGDGLDGWAERFLRECTWLAEAELVLAHCETGFMRMVEDGYGTFDAWIATKLPPTSWREREDIDWWASWLAARHRPELCASRAERPGSISSHPGDDASYRRLANVHIKMMAWQLGYPPGAVIGGCTVQTYRDVLGHFIGWALQGRDRGEIVAPRSERSLIA
;
A
#
# COMPACT_ATOMS: atom_id res chain seq x y z
N MET A 1 -18.98 -17.94 -5.05
CA MET A 1 -18.38 -17.52 -3.78
C MET A 1 -17.42 -16.39 -4.08
N ASN A 2 -17.61 -15.20 -3.50
CA ASN A 2 -16.73 -14.06 -3.75
C ASN A 2 -15.40 -14.27 -3.00
N VAL A 3 -14.32 -13.61 -3.43
CA VAL A 3 -13.00 -13.65 -2.79
C VAL A 3 -13.08 -13.26 -1.31
N GLN A 4 -13.94 -12.30 -0.97
CA GLN A 4 -14.22 -11.91 0.41
C GLN A 4 -14.83 -13.05 1.25
N ASP A 5 -15.72 -13.85 0.66
CA ASP A 5 -16.32 -14.99 1.36
C ASP A 5 -15.28 -16.09 1.62
N ARG A 6 -14.33 -16.28 0.69
CA ARG A 6 -13.22 -17.22 0.87
C ARG A 6 -12.27 -16.79 1.98
N LEU A 7 -11.88 -15.51 2.00
CA LEU A 7 -11.05 -14.99 3.09
C LEU A 7 -11.78 -15.11 4.44
N ARG A 8 -13.09 -14.80 4.48
CA ARG A 8 -13.89 -14.97 5.70
C ARG A 8 -13.86 -16.42 6.20
N GLN A 9 -14.04 -17.39 5.30
CA GLN A 9 -13.95 -18.81 5.66
C GLN A 9 -12.57 -19.19 6.21
N VAL A 10 -11.48 -18.68 5.62
CA VAL A 10 -10.11 -18.94 6.12
C VAL A 10 -9.90 -18.31 7.49
N ILE A 11 -10.38 -17.07 7.70
CA ILE A 11 -10.35 -16.39 9.00
C ILE A 11 -11.11 -17.20 10.05
N ASP A 12 -12.31 -17.67 9.73
CA ASP A 12 -13.12 -18.48 10.65
C ASP A 12 -12.40 -19.78 11.04
N GLN A 13 -11.81 -20.47 10.05
CA GLN A 13 -11.02 -21.70 10.28
C GLN A 13 -9.80 -21.45 11.16
N GLU A 14 -9.03 -20.41 10.89
CA GLU A 14 -7.86 -20.06 11.69
C GLU A 14 -8.24 -19.60 13.10
N GLN A 15 -9.36 -18.90 13.24
CA GLN A 15 -9.89 -18.53 14.55
C GLN A 15 -10.26 -19.75 15.37
N ASP A 16 -10.97 -20.72 14.78
CA ASP A 16 -11.34 -21.96 15.47
C ASP A 16 -10.10 -22.78 15.84
N ARG A 17 -9.13 -22.90 14.93
CA ARG A 17 -7.82 -23.53 15.21
C ARG A 17 -7.11 -22.88 16.40
N LEU A 18 -7.10 -21.55 16.46
CA LEU A 18 -6.49 -20.82 17.56
C LEU A 18 -7.24 -21.02 18.87
N ARG A 19 -8.58 -21.05 18.86
CA ARG A 19 -9.40 -21.35 20.05
C ARG A 19 -9.09 -22.73 20.63
N GLU A 20 -8.97 -23.75 19.77
CA GLU A 20 -8.60 -25.10 20.17
C GLU A 20 -7.17 -25.17 20.74
N GLY A 21 -6.30 -24.26 20.30
CA GLY A 21 -4.93 -24.12 20.81
C GLY A 21 -4.80 -23.41 22.15
N VAL A 22 -5.89 -22.90 22.74
CA VAL A 22 -5.86 -22.24 24.07
C VAL A 22 -5.72 -23.29 25.18
N PRO A 23 -4.75 -23.17 26.10
CA PRO A 23 -4.62 -24.08 27.22
C PRO A 23 -5.88 -24.12 28.09
N ALA A 24 -6.28 -25.32 28.52
CA ALA A 24 -7.44 -25.52 29.39
C ALA A 24 -7.36 -24.69 30.69
N ALA A 25 -6.13 -24.52 31.23
CA ALA A 25 -5.84 -23.62 32.34
C ALA A 25 -5.86 -22.15 31.88
N ARG A 26 -7.07 -21.62 31.63
CA ARG A 26 -7.29 -20.27 31.09
C ARG A 26 -6.58 -19.17 31.88
N GLU A 27 -6.61 -19.23 33.21
CA GLU A 27 -5.93 -18.23 34.05
C GLU A 27 -4.41 -18.22 33.82
N ALA A 28 -3.79 -19.40 33.71
CA ALA A 28 -2.38 -19.52 33.42
C ALA A 28 -2.04 -19.00 32.01
N ALA A 29 -2.91 -19.27 31.03
CA ALA A 29 -2.76 -18.74 29.67
C ALA A 29 -2.82 -17.21 29.65
N ILE A 30 -3.81 -16.60 30.32
CA ILE A 30 -3.96 -15.14 30.40
C ILE A 30 -2.75 -14.51 31.11
N LEU A 31 -2.32 -15.08 32.25
CA LEU A 31 -1.16 -14.57 32.98
C LEU A 31 0.11 -14.61 32.13
N GLU A 32 0.31 -15.67 31.35
CA GLU A 32 1.49 -15.77 30.49
C GLU A 32 1.45 -14.79 29.31
N LEU A 33 0.26 -14.55 28.72
CA LEU A 33 0.09 -13.51 27.71
C LEU A 33 0.46 -12.12 28.26
N VAL A 34 0.00 -11.78 29.47
CA VAL A 34 0.32 -10.52 30.14
C VAL A 34 1.82 -10.40 30.41
N ARG A 35 2.48 -11.47 30.86
CA ARG A 35 3.94 -11.48 31.09
C ARG A 35 4.73 -11.25 29.82
N ILE A 36 4.35 -11.86 28.70
CA ILE A 36 5.04 -11.65 27.42
C ILE A 36 4.83 -10.24 26.90
N GLN A 37 3.63 -9.69 27.05
CA GLN A 37 3.35 -8.30 26.68
C GLN A 37 4.21 -7.33 27.48
N ASP A 38 4.30 -7.52 28.80
CA ASP A 38 5.12 -6.69 29.67
C ASP A 38 6.60 -6.76 29.25
N ARG A 39 7.13 -7.96 29.00
CA ARG A 39 8.49 -8.16 28.46
C ARG A 39 8.71 -7.42 27.14
N ARG A 40 7.75 -7.46 26.21
CA ARG A 40 7.86 -6.79 24.89
C ARG A 40 7.85 -5.27 24.99
N GLN A 41 6.97 -4.71 25.82
CA GLN A 41 6.89 -3.26 26.02
C GLN A 41 8.18 -2.67 26.58
N HIS A 42 8.88 -3.42 27.44
CA HIS A 42 10.17 -3.02 27.98
C HIS A 42 11.35 -3.24 27.02
N ALA A 43 11.22 -4.13 26.03
CA ALA A 43 12.30 -4.44 25.09
C ALA A 43 12.41 -3.43 23.93
N THR A 44 11.33 -2.76 23.56
CA THR A 44 11.31 -1.86 22.39
C THR A 44 11.49 -0.39 22.80
N GLY A 45 12.74 0.08 22.83
CA GLY A 45 13.08 1.50 22.84
C GLY A 45 12.89 2.21 21.49
N ILE A 46 12.40 1.48 20.47
CA ILE A 46 12.14 1.97 19.12
C ILE A 46 10.63 2.07 18.97
N GLU A 47 10.14 3.28 18.70
CA GLU A 47 8.73 3.48 18.38
C GLU A 47 8.35 2.64 17.14
N PRO A 48 7.31 1.79 17.22
CA PRO A 48 6.89 1.03 16.07
C PRO A 48 6.35 1.99 14.99
N PRO A 49 6.61 1.66 13.70
CA PRO A 49 6.13 2.48 12.59
C PRO A 49 4.59 2.57 12.59
N PRO A 50 4.02 3.67 12.11
CA PRO A 50 2.56 3.82 12.02
C PRO A 50 1.98 2.77 11.06
N ASP A 51 0.75 2.34 11.34
CA ASP A 51 -0.02 1.49 10.43
C ASP A 51 -0.15 2.18 9.06
N LEU A 52 0.34 1.52 8.01
CA LEU A 52 0.34 2.04 6.64
C LEU A 52 -1.08 2.22 6.08
N VAL A 53 -2.07 1.54 6.65
CA VAL A 53 -3.47 1.60 6.21
C VAL A 53 -4.20 2.79 6.81
N THR A 54 -4.00 3.06 8.11
CA THR A 54 -4.77 4.10 8.83
C THR A 54 -3.96 5.32 9.25
N GLY A 55 -2.63 5.28 9.12
CA GLY A 55 -1.72 6.34 9.57
C GLY A 55 -1.74 6.58 11.08
N ARG A 56 -2.49 5.76 11.84
CA ARG A 56 -2.64 5.86 13.30
C ARG A 56 -2.18 4.56 13.94
N ARG A 57 -1.52 4.65 15.09
CA ARG A 57 -1.25 3.47 15.90
C ARG A 57 -2.57 2.84 16.36
N ARG A 58 -2.89 1.67 15.84
CA ARG A 58 -3.91 0.82 16.45
C ARG A 58 -3.24 0.01 17.55
N ALA A 59 -3.64 0.26 18.79
CA ALA A 59 -3.09 -0.44 19.94
C ALA A 59 -3.45 -1.94 19.87
N GLY A 60 -2.43 -2.80 19.84
CA GLY A 60 -2.50 -4.22 20.21
C GLY A 60 -3.59 -5.05 19.55
N LEU A 61 -3.76 -5.00 18.22
CA LEU A 61 -4.79 -5.81 17.53
C LEU A 61 -4.68 -7.30 17.88
N GLY A 62 -3.48 -7.87 17.76
CA GLY A 62 -3.24 -9.27 18.14
C GLY A 62 -3.34 -9.53 19.65
N GLU A 63 -3.00 -8.56 20.49
CA GLU A 63 -3.09 -8.68 21.95
C GLU A 63 -4.55 -8.77 22.41
N ASN A 64 -5.40 -7.87 21.90
CA ASN A 64 -6.83 -7.88 22.16
C ASN A 64 -7.47 -9.16 21.62
N LYS A 65 -7.06 -9.61 20.42
CA LYS A 65 -7.54 -10.86 19.84
C LYS A 65 -7.15 -12.07 20.70
N ALA A 66 -5.90 -12.15 21.15
CA ALA A 66 -5.44 -13.24 22.01
C ALA A 66 -6.24 -13.31 23.32
N LEU A 67 -6.45 -12.16 23.98
CA LEU A 67 -7.26 -12.09 25.20
C LEU A 67 -8.71 -12.48 24.94
N GLN A 68 -9.30 -12.00 23.85
CA GLN A 68 -10.66 -12.37 23.45
C GLN A 68 -10.79 -13.89 23.29
N LEU A 69 -9.88 -14.54 22.54
CA LEU A 69 -9.92 -15.98 22.33
C LEU A 69 -9.72 -16.77 23.62
N CYS A 70 -8.86 -16.31 24.54
CA CYS A 70 -8.72 -16.92 25.85
C CYS A 70 -10.00 -16.81 26.70
N LEU A 71 -10.72 -15.69 26.62
CA LEU A 71 -11.97 -15.47 27.35
C LEU A 71 -13.15 -16.25 26.77
N GLU A 72 -13.20 -16.38 25.44
CA GLU A 72 -14.22 -17.15 24.71
C GLU A 72 -14.01 -18.67 24.80
N SER A 73 -12.80 -19.12 25.10
CA SER A 73 -12.50 -20.54 25.23
C SER A 73 -13.27 -21.15 26.41
N PRO A 74 -14.01 -22.27 26.20
CA PRO A 74 -14.73 -22.96 27.27
C PRO A 74 -13.72 -23.61 28.22
N GLY A 75 -13.26 -22.85 29.21
CA GLY A 75 -12.37 -23.34 30.24
C GLY A 75 -13.03 -24.48 31.01
N GLY A 76 -12.44 -25.66 30.97
CA GLY A 76 -12.78 -26.73 31.89
C GLY A 76 -12.06 -26.48 33.22
N ASP A 77 -12.80 -26.43 34.32
CA ASP A 77 -12.28 -26.39 35.71
C ASP A 77 -11.44 -27.62 36.10
N THR A 78 -11.10 -28.49 35.15
CA THR A 78 -10.33 -29.70 35.40
C THR A 78 -8.85 -29.41 35.20
N ALA A 79 -8.11 -29.50 36.31
CA ALA A 79 -6.66 -29.41 36.40
C ALA A 79 -5.94 -30.59 35.71
N ALA A 80 -6.22 -30.81 34.43
CA ALA A 80 -5.40 -31.66 33.58
C ALA A 80 -4.20 -30.82 33.11
N ALA A 81 -3.00 -31.26 33.49
CA ALA A 81 -1.76 -30.64 33.07
C ALA A 81 -1.70 -30.56 31.53
N PRO A 82 -1.23 -29.43 30.96
CA PRO A 82 -1.17 -29.26 29.52
C PRO A 82 -0.26 -30.34 28.94
N THR A 83 -0.77 -31.10 27.96
CA THR A 83 0.01 -32.01 27.12
C THR A 83 1.05 -31.16 26.40
N SER A 84 2.29 -31.19 26.90
CA SER A 84 3.37 -30.31 26.47
C SER A 84 3.82 -30.65 25.05
N SER A 85 3.38 -29.84 24.09
CA SER A 85 4.08 -29.69 22.83
C SER A 85 5.37 -28.87 23.06
N GLY A 86 6.40 -29.48 23.65
CA GLY A 86 7.83 -29.10 23.61
C GLY A 86 8.29 -27.74 24.18
N ASP A 87 7.50 -26.67 24.10
CA ASP A 87 7.94 -25.26 24.21
C ASP A 87 7.50 -24.55 25.51
N GLY A 88 6.74 -25.23 26.37
CA GLY A 88 6.16 -24.63 27.58
C GLY A 88 5.11 -23.54 27.30
N LEU A 89 4.63 -22.88 28.35
CA LEU A 89 3.62 -21.81 28.23
C LEU A 89 4.20 -20.55 27.59
N ASP A 90 5.47 -20.22 27.82
CA ASP A 90 6.15 -19.08 27.20
C ASP A 90 6.19 -19.21 25.68
N GLY A 91 6.71 -20.34 25.14
CA GLY A 91 6.80 -20.55 23.70
C GLY A 91 5.42 -20.69 23.03
N TRP A 92 4.43 -21.21 23.76
CA TRP A 92 3.02 -21.14 23.34
C TRP A 92 2.55 -19.70 23.22
N ALA A 93 2.69 -18.88 24.26
CA ALA A 93 2.14 -17.54 24.30
C ALA A 93 2.81 -16.60 23.28
N GLU A 94 4.12 -16.76 23.01
CA GLU A 94 4.80 -16.02 21.94
C GLU A 94 4.22 -16.32 20.55
N ARG A 95 4.04 -17.62 20.26
CA ARG A 95 3.49 -18.12 19.00
C ARG A 95 2.03 -17.72 18.84
N PHE A 96 1.24 -17.91 19.90
CA PHE A 96 -0.17 -17.58 19.94
C PHE A 96 -0.42 -16.09 19.70
N LEU A 97 0.36 -15.21 20.34
CA LEU A 97 0.30 -13.76 20.09
C LEU A 97 0.62 -13.42 18.64
N ARG A 98 1.65 -14.04 18.04
CA ARG A 98 2.02 -13.79 16.64
C ARG A 98 0.91 -14.21 15.69
N GLU A 99 0.33 -15.38 15.88
CA GLU A 99 -0.77 -15.88 15.05
C GLU A 99 -2.05 -15.04 15.23
N CYS A 100 -2.36 -14.61 16.46
CA CYS A 100 -3.47 -13.68 16.74
C CYS A 100 -3.26 -12.31 16.06
N THR A 101 -2.02 -11.81 15.98
CA THR A 101 -1.71 -10.59 15.23
C THR A 101 -2.03 -10.76 13.76
N TRP A 102 -1.58 -11.84 13.13
CA TRP A 102 -1.87 -12.10 11.71
C TRP A 102 -3.36 -12.27 11.45
N LEU A 103 -4.09 -12.96 12.33
CA LEU A 103 -5.54 -13.10 12.22
C LEU A 103 -6.24 -11.74 12.32
N ALA A 104 -5.88 -10.91 13.29
CA ALA A 104 -6.48 -9.59 13.48
C ALA A 104 -6.16 -8.63 12.32
N GLU A 105 -4.96 -8.74 11.73
CA GLU A 105 -4.60 -8.00 10.51
C GLU A 105 -5.44 -8.46 9.31
N ALA A 106 -5.65 -9.77 9.13
CA ALA A 106 -6.50 -10.31 8.06
C ALA A 106 -7.96 -9.86 8.21
N GLU A 107 -8.51 -9.87 9.42
CA GLU A 107 -9.86 -9.35 9.73
C GLU A 107 -9.98 -7.87 9.38
N LEU A 108 -8.95 -7.09 9.69
CA LEU A 108 -8.91 -5.67 9.35
C LEU A 108 -8.91 -5.45 7.83
N VAL A 109 -8.08 -6.19 7.10
CA VAL A 109 -8.06 -6.15 5.63
C VAL A 109 -9.42 -6.52 5.05
N LEU A 110 -10.06 -7.57 5.56
CA LEU A 110 -11.40 -7.98 5.13
C LEU A 110 -12.42 -6.86 5.36
N ALA A 111 -12.46 -6.25 6.54
CA ALA A 111 -13.35 -5.13 6.86
C ALA A 111 -13.12 -3.92 5.92
N HIS A 112 -11.86 -3.63 5.59
CA HIS A 112 -11.53 -2.60 4.61
C HIS A 112 -11.96 -2.95 3.18
N CYS A 113 -11.92 -4.22 2.81
CA CYS A 113 -12.43 -4.69 1.53
C CYS A 113 -13.96 -4.60 1.46
N GLU A 114 -14.67 -4.94 2.53
CA GLU A 114 -16.14 -4.89 2.63
C GLU A 114 -16.67 -3.46 2.54
N THR A 115 -15.95 -2.50 3.13
CA THR A 115 -16.27 -1.06 3.01
C THR A 115 -15.92 -0.47 1.65
N GLY A 116 -15.26 -1.24 0.77
CA GLY A 116 -14.77 -0.79 -0.53
C GLY A 116 -13.53 0.11 -0.47
N PHE A 117 -12.96 0.31 0.73
CA PHE A 117 -11.70 1.04 0.91
C PHE A 117 -10.51 0.31 0.31
N MET A 118 -10.51 -1.02 0.36
CA MET A 118 -9.52 -1.88 -0.30
C MET A 118 -10.17 -2.73 -1.39
N ARG A 119 -9.35 -3.11 -2.37
CA ARG A 119 -9.65 -4.17 -3.33
C ARG A 119 -8.81 -5.38 -2.96
N MET A 120 -9.32 -6.58 -3.30
CA MET A 120 -8.66 -7.83 -3.02
C MET A 120 -8.78 -8.78 -4.22
N VAL A 121 -7.74 -9.56 -4.43
CA VAL A 121 -7.72 -10.69 -5.36
C VAL A 121 -7.09 -11.89 -4.66
N GLU A 122 -7.46 -13.08 -5.12
CA GLU A 122 -6.83 -14.33 -4.70
C GLU A 122 -6.03 -14.89 -5.89
N ASP A 123 -4.82 -15.37 -5.64
CA ASP A 123 -3.92 -15.91 -6.67
C ASP A 123 -4.26 -17.34 -7.11
N GLY A 124 -5.25 -17.97 -6.48
CA GLY A 124 -5.67 -19.35 -6.71
C GLY A 124 -4.89 -20.39 -5.88
N TYR A 125 -3.86 -19.99 -5.15
CA TYR A 125 -3.06 -20.82 -4.23
C TYR A 125 -3.40 -20.56 -2.76
N GLY A 126 -4.46 -19.80 -2.50
CA GLY A 126 -4.87 -19.41 -1.14
C GLY A 126 -4.15 -18.17 -0.61
N THR A 127 -3.39 -17.46 -1.46
CA THR A 127 -2.82 -16.16 -1.10
C THR A 127 -3.79 -15.05 -1.48
N PHE A 128 -3.95 -14.09 -0.58
CA PHE A 128 -4.81 -12.93 -0.77
C PHE A 128 -3.96 -11.66 -0.89
N ASP A 129 -4.06 -10.99 -2.03
CA ASP A 129 -3.44 -9.69 -2.26
C ASP A 129 -4.49 -8.60 -2.11
N ALA A 130 -4.25 -7.64 -1.22
CA ALA A 130 -5.14 -6.51 -0.99
C ALA A 130 -4.42 -5.16 -1.12
N TRP A 131 -5.12 -4.16 -1.66
CA TRP A 131 -4.58 -2.81 -1.86
C TRP A 131 -5.64 -1.74 -1.67
N ILE A 132 -5.23 -0.54 -1.24
CA ILE A 132 -6.15 0.59 -1.09
C ILE A 132 -6.72 0.95 -2.47
N ALA A 133 -8.04 1.01 -2.56
CA ALA A 133 -8.80 1.24 -3.79
C ALA A 133 -8.52 2.63 -4.42
N THR A 134 -7.77 3.49 -3.74
CA THR A 134 -7.22 4.73 -4.30
C THR A 134 -6.06 4.40 -5.25
N LYS A 135 -6.44 4.03 -6.49
CA LYS A 135 -5.72 4.25 -7.76
C LYS A 135 -4.48 3.45 -8.13
N LEU A 136 -3.91 2.56 -7.32
CA LEU A 136 -2.76 1.77 -7.78
C LEU A 136 -3.05 0.27 -7.75
N PRO A 137 -2.84 -0.47 -8.87
CA PRO A 137 -2.98 -1.92 -8.91
C PRO A 137 -1.96 -2.62 -7.98
N PRO A 138 -2.08 -3.93 -7.73
CA PRO A 138 -1.15 -4.70 -6.89
C PRO A 138 0.32 -4.49 -7.25
N THR A 139 1.23 -4.60 -6.29
CA THR A 139 2.68 -4.46 -6.50
C THR A 139 3.19 -5.49 -7.54
N SER A 140 2.68 -6.73 -7.48
CA SER A 140 2.94 -7.78 -8.47
C SER A 140 2.44 -7.47 -9.89
N TRP A 141 1.57 -6.47 -10.06
CA TRP A 141 1.11 -5.96 -11.35
C TRP A 141 1.89 -4.72 -11.79
N ARG A 142 2.43 -3.95 -10.82
CA ARG A 142 3.33 -2.81 -11.08
C ARG A 142 4.74 -3.26 -11.47
N GLU A 143 5.17 -4.42 -11.00
CA GLU A 143 6.51 -4.99 -11.23
C GLU A 143 6.56 -5.95 -12.43
N ARG A 144 5.58 -5.91 -13.34
CA ARG A 144 5.61 -6.73 -14.56
C ARG A 144 6.52 -6.09 -15.60
N GLU A 145 7.39 -6.90 -16.20
CA GLU A 145 8.17 -6.59 -17.41
C GLU A 145 7.30 -6.00 -18.53
N ASP A 146 6.00 -6.31 -18.53
CA ASP A 146 5.02 -5.70 -19.41
C ASP A 146 5.03 -4.16 -19.29
N ILE A 147 5.04 -3.58 -18.10
CA ILE A 147 5.02 -2.12 -17.94
C ILE A 147 6.30 -1.49 -18.49
N ASP A 148 7.46 -2.11 -18.25
CA ASP A 148 8.73 -1.66 -18.82
C ASP A 148 8.75 -1.82 -20.34
N TRP A 149 8.14 -2.88 -20.87
CA TRP A 149 7.94 -3.06 -22.30
C TRP A 149 6.99 -2.00 -22.89
N TRP A 150 5.86 -1.72 -22.24
CA TRP A 150 4.89 -0.69 -22.65
C TRP A 150 5.51 0.71 -22.60
N ALA A 151 6.26 1.02 -21.54
CA ALA A 151 7.01 2.26 -21.40
C ALA A 151 8.09 2.38 -22.47
N SER A 152 8.86 1.32 -22.71
CA SER A 152 9.89 1.26 -23.76
C SER A 152 9.30 1.41 -25.16
N TRP A 153 8.16 0.75 -25.42
CA TRP A 153 7.44 0.83 -26.68
C TRP A 153 6.87 2.23 -26.93
N LEU A 154 6.20 2.84 -25.93
CA LEU A 154 5.72 4.22 -26.02
C LEU A 154 6.88 5.21 -26.21
N ALA A 155 7.99 4.99 -25.51
CA ALA A 155 9.18 5.81 -25.68
C ALA A 155 9.78 5.69 -27.08
N ALA A 156 9.84 4.48 -27.64
CA ALA A 156 10.30 4.25 -29.01
C ALA A 156 9.34 4.88 -30.04
N ARG A 157 8.03 4.72 -29.85
CA ARG A 157 6.98 5.26 -30.72
C ARG A 157 7.03 6.79 -30.83
N HIS A 158 7.24 7.48 -29.72
CA HIS A 158 7.27 8.95 -29.68
C HIS A 158 8.68 9.54 -29.80
N ARG A 159 9.73 8.70 -29.90
CA ARG A 159 11.12 9.15 -30.10
C ARG A 159 11.29 10.08 -31.30
N PRO A 160 10.70 9.83 -32.49
CA PRO A 160 10.84 10.74 -33.63
C PRO A 160 10.23 12.12 -33.34
N GLU A 161 9.05 12.16 -32.72
CA GLU A 161 8.35 13.40 -32.33
C GLU A 161 9.17 14.18 -31.29
N LEU A 162 9.80 13.49 -30.34
CA LEU A 162 10.70 14.07 -29.36
C LEU A 162 11.96 14.65 -30.01
N CYS A 163 12.59 13.91 -30.94
CA CYS A 163 13.77 14.37 -31.67
C CYS A 163 13.46 15.60 -32.54
N ALA A 164 12.33 15.60 -33.26
CA ALA A 164 11.89 16.75 -34.04
C ALA A 164 11.65 17.98 -33.15
N SER A 165 10.93 17.81 -32.04
CA SER A 165 10.65 18.90 -31.09
C SER A 165 11.91 19.47 -30.42
N ARG A 166 12.97 18.65 -30.27
CA ARG A 166 14.29 19.12 -29.80
C ARG A 166 15.08 19.84 -30.88
N ALA A 167 15.05 19.34 -32.12
CA ALA A 167 15.78 19.94 -33.24
C ALA A 167 15.21 21.30 -33.66
N GLU A 168 13.90 21.50 -33.50
CA GLU A 168 13.22 22.77 -33.77
C GLU A 168 13.47 23.84 -32.71
N ARG A 169 14.20 23.54 -31.63
CA ARG A 169 14.50 24.55 -30.61
C ARG A 169 15.60 25.49 -31.10
N PRO A 170 15.35 26.81 -31.08
CA PRO A 170 16.42 27.78 -31.25
C PRO A 170 17.42 27.60 -30.10
N GLY A 171 18.72 27.51 -30.43
CA GLY A 171 19.80 27.34 -29.45
C GLY A 171 20.07 28.58 -28.58
N SER A 172 19.04 29.36 -28.25
CA SER A 172 19.19 30.64 -27.55
C SER A 172 18.63 30.55 -26.13
N ILE A 173 19.46 30.95 -25.16
CA ILE A 173 19.16 31.06 -23.73
C ILE A 173 18.36 32.36 -23.50
N SER A 174 17.28 32.57 -24.25
CA SER A 174 16.49 33.79 -24.18
C SER A 174 15.15 33.50 -23.52
N SER A 175 14.74 34.29 -22.53
CA SER A 175 13.40 34.19 -21.94
C SER A 175 12.32 34.76 -22.88
N HIS A 176 12.27 34.30 -24.13
CA HIS A 176 11.27 34.70 -25.10
C HIS A 176 10.01 33.82 -25.00
N PRO A 177 8.80 34.38 -25.26
CA PRO A 177 7.55 33.62 -25.25
C PRO A 177 7.53 32.38 -26.17
N GLY A 178 8.37 32.38 -27.22
CA GLY A 178 8.54 31.24 -28.13
C GLY A 178 9.18 30.01 -27.47
N ASP A 179 10.00 30.22 -26.45
CA ASP A 179 10.64 29.13 -25.70
C ASP A 179 9.61 28.36 -24.89
N ASP A 180 8.66 29.06 -24.26
CA ASP A 180 7.59 28.43 -23.47
C ASP A 180 6.69 27.53 -24.34
N ALA A 181 6.36 27.97 -25.56
CA ALA A 181 5.62 27.15 -26.51
C ALA A 181 6.40 25.88 -26.93
N SER A 182 7.73 25.98 -27.04
CA SER A 182 8.59 24.83 -27.39
C SER A 182 8.66 23.80 -26.25
N TYR A 183 8.78 24.25 -24.99
CA TYR A 183 8.79 23.37 -23.82
C TYR A 183 7.42 22.74 -23.58
N ARG A 184 6.32 23.46 -23.82
CA ARG A 184 4.97 22.87 -23.76
C ARG A 184 4.80 21.76 -24.80
N ARG A 185 5.28 21.96 -26.03
CA ARG A 185 5.27 20.90 -27.06
C ARG A 185 6.08 19.68 -26.60
N LEU A 186 7.28 19.88 -26.06
CA LEU A 186 8.10 18.79 -25.54
C LEU A 186 7.42 18.05 -24.38
N ALA A 187 6.82 18.79 -23.46
CA ALA A 187 6.09 18.25 -22.32
C ALA A 187 4.90 17.40 -22.77
N ASN A 188 4.16 17.82 -23.80
CA ASN A 188 3.08 17.04 -24.37
C ASN A 188 3.56 15.69 -24.94
N VAL A 189 4.74 15.66 -25.57
CA VAL A 189 5.34 14.38 -26.03
C VAL A 189 5.67 13.48 -24.83
N HIS A 190 6.21 14.03 -23.75
CA HIS A 190 6.46 13.28 -22.52
C HIS A 190 5.18 12.74 -21.88
N ILE A 191 4.09 13.52 -21.84
CA ILE A 191 2.78 13.03 -21.36
C ILE A 191 2.30 11.86 -22.21
N LYS A 192 2.42 11.93 -23.54
CA LYS A 192 2.05 10.81 -24.43
C LYS A 192 2.88 9.56 -24.13
N MET A 193 4.19 9.71 -23.87
CA MET A 193 5.06 8.60 -23.48
C MET A 193 4.67 7.97 -22.13
N MET A 194 4.02 8.74 -21.24
CA MET A 194 3.54 8.28 -19.93
C MET A 194 2.05 7.92 -19.94
N ALA A 195 1.40 7.81 -21.11
CA ALA A 195 -0.04 7.58 -21.19
C ALA A 195 -0.49 6.31 -20.45
N TRP A 196 0.39 5.31 -20.33
CA TRP A 196 0.16 4.09 -19.55
C TRP A 196 -0.06 4.34 -18.06
N GLN A 197 0.50 5.42 -17.50
CA GLN A 197 0.30 5.84 -16.10
C GLN A 197 -1.04 6.58 -15.90
N LEU A 198 -1.63 7.09 -16.97
CA LEU A 198 -2.83 7.92 -16.96
C LEU A 198 -3.94 7.27 -17.78
N GLY A 199 -4.35 6.06 -17.41
CA GLY A 199 -5.34 5.24 -18.13
C GLY A 199 -6.78 5.75 -18.11
N TYR A 200 -7.05 6.90 -17.48
CA TYR A 200 -8.38 7.50 -17.44
C TYR A 200 -8.64 8.38 -18.69
N PRO A 201 -9.89 8.47 -19.17
CA PRO A 201 -10.24 9.39 -20.24
C PRO A 201 -10.09 10.85 -19.77
N PRO A 202 -9.79 11.82 -20.67
CA PRO A 202 -9.59 13.23 -20.31
C PRO A 202 -10.72 13.84 -19.45
N GLY A 203 -11.96 13.48 -19.74
CA GLY A 203 -13.14 13.99 -19.03
C GLY A 203 -13.45 13.30 -17.70
N ALA A 204 -12.71 12.26 -17.30
CA ALA A 204 -12.93 11.63 -15.99
C ALA A 204 -12.62 12.63 -14.87
N VAL A 205 -13.48 12.70 -13.86
CA VAL A 205 -13.31 13.58 -12.70
C VAL A 205 -12.71 12.80 -11.56
N ILE A 206 -11.66 13.35 -10.96
CA ILE A 206 -11.02 12.79 -9.78
C ILE A 206 -10.69 13.93 -8.83
N GLY A 207 -11.09 13.83 -7.55
CA GLY A 207 -10.75 14.84 -6.54
C GLY A 207 -11.22 16.26 -6.88
N GLY A 208 -12.33 16.40 -7.63
CA GLY A 208 -12.90 17.69 -8.01
C GLY A 208 -12.33 18.29 -9.31
N CYS A 209 -11.32 17.68 -9.93
CA CYS A 209 -10.72 18.13 -11.18
C CYS A 209 -10.80 17.04 -12.26
N THR A 210 -10.73 17.46 -13.53
CA THR A 210 -10.68 16.49 -14.64
C THR A 210 -9.28 15.90 -14.78
N VAL A 211 -9.19 14.69 -15.34
CA VAL A 211 -7.91 14.08 -15.74
C VAL A 211 -7.19 14.95 -16.76
N GLN A 212 -7.91 15.67 -17.61
CA GLN A 212 -7.32 16.67 -18.49
C GLN A 212 -6.63 17.78 -17.69
N THR A 213 -7.27 18.32 -16.65
CA THR A 213 -6.67 19.32 -15.75
C THR A 213 -5.37 18.80 -15.13
N TYR A 214 -5.36 17.55 -14.67
CA TYR A 214 -4.14 16.94 -14.12
C TYR A 214 -3.04 16.77 -15.18
N ARG A 215 -3.41 16.38 -16.41
CA ARG A 215 -2.47 16.29 -17.55
C ARG A 215 -1.88 17.65 -17.89
N ASP A 216 -2.71 18.70 -17.89
CA ASP A 216 -2.28 20.06 -18.19
C ASP A 216 -1.28 20.58 -17.15
N VAL A 217 -1.57 20.38 -15.85
CA VAL A 217 -0.66 20.75 -14.75
C VAL A 217 0.64 19.96 -14.82
N LEU A 218 0.58 18.65 -15.05
CA LEU A 218 1.76 17.81 -15.23
C LEU A 218 2.60 18.28 -16.41
N GLY A 219 1.96 18.69 -17.52
CA GLY A 219 2.64 19.26 -18.68
C GLY A 219 3.40 20.54 -18.36
N HIS A 220 2.82 21.44 -17.56
CA HIS A 220 3.51 22.64 -17.10
C HIS A 220 4.74 22.30 -16.26
N PHE A 221 4.62 21.36 -15.32
CA PHE A 221 5.76 20.94 -14.50
C PHE A 221 6.88 20.29 -15.31
N ILE A 222 6.55 19.42 -16.27
CA ILE A 222 7.54 18.83 -17.17
C ILE A 222 8.22 19.92 -17.99
N GLY A 223 7.44 20.86 -18.55
CA GLY A 223 7.98 22.00 -19.31
C GLY A 223 8.98 22.82 -18.49
N TRP A 224 8.64 23.17 -17.26
CA TRP A 224 9.54 23.89 -16.35
C TRP A 224 10.78 23.08 -15.97
N ALA A 225 10.63 21.79 -15.69
CA ALA A 225 11.76 20.93 -15.34
C ALA A 225 12.76 20.82 -16.51
N LEU A 226 12.26 20.70 -17.74
CA LEU A 226 13.09 20.70 -18.95
C LEU A 226 13.79 22.05 -19.14
N GLN A 227 13.08 23.15 -18.92
CA GLN A 227 13.64 24.49 -19.03
C GLN A 227 14.73 24.75 -17.99
N GLY A 228 14.49 24.39 -16.73
CA GLY A 228 15.47 24.50 -15.66
C GLY A 228 16.71 23.65 -15.96
N ARG A 229 16.52 22.41 -16.43
CA ARG A 229 17.62 21.52 -16.82
C ARG A 229 18.52 22.14 -17.88
N ASP A 230 17.95 22.74 -18.92
CA ASP A 230 18.74 23.34 -20.00
C ASP A 230 19.45 24.64 -19.58
N ARG A 231 18.95 25.30 -18.54
CA ARG A 231 19.62 26.44 -17.89
C ARG A 231 20.69 26.01 -16.88
N GLY A 232 20.83 24.71 -16.61
CA GLY A 232 21.71 24.20 -15.56
C GLY A 232 21.20 24.50 -14.14
N GLU A 233 19.91 24.82 -13.98
CA GLU A 233 19.30 25.05 -12.67
C GLU A 233 19.15 23.73 -11.91
N ILE A 234 19.37 23.76 -10.59
CA ILE A 234 19.07 22.63 -9.72
C ILE A 234 17.54 22.56 -9.57
N VAL A 235 16.97 21.39 -9.85
CA VAL A 235 15.52 21.16 -9.74
C VAL A 235 15.10 21.36 -8.28
N ALA A 236 14.30 22.39 -8.02
CA ALA A 236 13.74 22.70 -6.72
C ALA A 236 12.20 22.60 -6.76
N PRO A 237 11.54 22.22 -5.64
CA PRO A 237 10.09 22.21 -5.55
C PRO A 237 9.53 23.62 -5.80
N ARG A 238 8.47 23.74 -6.61
CA ARG A 238 7.77 25.01 -6.86
C ARG A 238 6.43 25.02 -6.14
N SER A 239 6.02 26.21 -5.68
CA SER A 239 4.72 26.41 -5.05
C SER A 239 3.59 26.30 -6.06
N GLU A 240 2.43 25.80 -5.63
CA GLU A 240 1.19 25.79 -6.42
C GLU A 240 0.80 27.20 -6.93
N ARG A 241 1.17 28.25 -6.20
CA ARG A 241 0.93 29.64 -6.62
C ARG A 241 1.58 29.98 -7.96
N SER A 242 2.66 29.29 -8.33
CA SER A 242 3.34 29.49 -9.61
C SER A 242 2.54 28.98 -10.80
N LEU A 243 1.46 28.20 -10.60
CA LEU A 243 0.59 27.69 -11.67
C LEU A 243 -0.53 28.67 -12.06
N ILE A 244 -0.76 29.73 -11.27
CA ILE A 244 -1.90 30.65 -11.42
C ILE A 244 -1.48 31.99 -12.07
N ALA A 245 -0.18 32.20 -12.29
CA ALA A 245 0.41 33.45 -12.78
C ALA A 245 0.47 33.55 -14.30
#